data_AF-A0A336BNR2-F1
#
_entry.id   AF-A0A336BNR2-F1
#
_cell.length_a   1.000
_cell.length_b   1.000
_cell.length_c   1.000
_cell.angle_alpha   90.00
_cell.angle_beta   90.00
_cell.angle_gamma   90.00
#
_symmetry.space_group_name_H-M   'P 1'
#
loop_
_entity.id
_entity.type
_entity.pdbx_description
1 polymer ?
#
loop_
_entity_poly.entity_id
_entity_poly.type
_entity_poly.pdbx_seq_one_letter_code
_entity_poly.pdbx_strand_id
1 'polypeptide(L)'
;MPSWGATRCPKSSFLFGFAARVNRDRVNFEFSSQASDQNEAWLIKFPAQQEHPEVCAIEAVYAECLRLCAIETPDTHFFNLPNGLMAFASKRFDRQNGMRIRMQSLAAYTGADYKVPGSLDYRNFLRATLMCTQNV
;
A
#
# COMPACT_ATOMS: atom_id res chain seq x y z
N MET A 1 12.63 -21.93 31.88
CA MET A 1 12.82 -20.67 31.13
C MET A 1 12.88 -21.01 29.64
N PRO A 2 11.80 -20.88 28.87
CA PRO A 2 11.86 -21.15 27.44
C PRO A 2 12.38 -19.91 26.71
N SER A 3 13.43 -20.13 25.94
CA SER A 3 14.07 -19.20 25.02
C SER A 3 13.06 -18.57 24.06
N TRP A 4 12.98 -17.25 24.04
CA TRP A 4 12.35 -16.50 22.96
C TRP A 4 13.17 -16.70 21.68
N GLY A 5 12.71 -17.61 20.82
CA GLY A 5 13.18 -17.70 19.44
C GLY A 5 12.70 -16.47 18.69
N ALA A 6 13.63 -15.60 18.32
CA ALA A 6 13.37 -14.48 17.43
C ALA A 6 12.94 -15.04 16.06
N THR A 7 11.63 -15.17 15.85
CA THR A 7 11.06 -15.34 14.51
C THR A 7 11.42 -14.08 13.73
N ARG A 8 12.31 -14.24 12.75
CA ARG A 8 12.61 -13.21 11.75
C ARG A 8 11.29 -12.71 11.18
N CYS A 9 10.90 -11.48 11.50
CA CYS A 9 9.92 -10.75 10.72
C CYS A 9 10.62 -10.35 9.42
N PRO A 10 10.38 -11.01 8.27
CA PRO A 10 11.05 -10.63 7.06
C PRO A 10 10.30 -9.41 6.51
N LYS A 11 11.05 -8.32 6.39
CA LYS A 11 10.82 -7.22 5.44
C LYS A 11 9.71 -6.23 5.81
N SER A 12 10.13 -5.14 6.42
CA SER A 12 9.50 -3.82 6.29
C SER A 12 9.57 -3.37 4.82
N SER A 13 8.55 -3.66 4.04
CA SER A 13 8.30 -3.02 2.74
C SER A 13 6.80 -3.07 2.51
N PHE A 14 6.19 -1.90 2.34
CA PHE A 14 4.75 -1.66 2.20
C PHE A 14 4.12 -2.23 0.90
N LEU A 15 4.72 -3.27 0.29
CA LEU A 15 4.26 -3.93 -0.93
C LEU A 15 4.54 -5.44 -0.82
N PHE A 16 3.69 -6.13 -0.08
CA PHE A 16 3.54 -7.58 -0.13
C PHE A 16 2.19 -7.89 -0.80
N GLY A 17 2.19 -8.85 -1.73
CA GLY A 17 1.02 -9.25 -2.50
C GLY A 17 1.00 -8.88 -3.99
N PHE A 18 0.18 -9.60 -4.75
CA PHE A 18 -0.22 -9.20 -6.11
C PHE A 18 -1.26 -8.08 -6.01
N ALA A 19 -1.12 -7.04 -6.83
CA ALA A 19 -2.05 -5.91 -6.84
C ALA A 19 -2.76 -5.76 -8.19
N ALA A 20 -4.09 -5.74 -8.16
CA ALA A 20 -4.93 -5.53 -9.34
C ALA A 20 -5.50 -4.10 -9.35
N ARG A 21 -5.48 -3.47 -10.51
CA ARG A 21 -6.12 -2.16 -10.74
C ARG A 21 -7.55 -2.40 -11.16
N VAL A 22 -8.49 -1.78 -10.45
CA VAL A 22 -9.92 -1.87 -10.72
C VAL A 22 -10.57 -0.50 -10.59
N ASN A 23 -11.75 -0.34 -11.16
CA ASN A 23 -12.58 0.84 -11.00
C ASN A 23 -13.82 0.46 -10.19
N ARG A 24 -14.21 1.31 -9.24
CA ARG A 24 -15.37 1.08 -8.40
C ARG A 24 -16.47 2.05 -8.75
N ASP A 25 -17.68 1.54 -8.97
CA ASP A 25 -18.87 2.38 -9.09
C ASP A 25 -19.18 3.03 -7.73
N ARG A 26 -19.42 4.34 -7.72
CA ARG A 26 -19.76 5.11 -6.52
C ARG A 26 -21.13 4.77 -5.94
N VAL A 27 -22.06 4.36 -6.80
CA VAL A 27 -23.47 4.12 -6.43
C VAL A 27 -23.66 2.68 -6.00
N ASN A 28 -23.23 1.74 -6.85
CA ASN A 28 -23.47 0.31 -6.64
C ASN A 28 -22.36 -0.36 -5.81
N PHE A 29 -21.24 0.34 -5.58
CA PHE A 29 -20.06 -0.15 -4.88
C PHE A 29 -19.39 -1.38 -5.51
N GLU A 30 -19.74 -1.70 -6.75
CA GLU A 30 -19.18 -2.82 -7.51
C GLU A 30 -17.81 -2.48 -8.10
N PHE A 31 -16.94 -3.49 -8.18
CA PHE A 31 -15.63 -3.37 -8.82
C PHE A 31 -15.65 -3.96 -10.24
N SER A 32 -15.08 -3.24 -11.18
CA SER A 32 -14.95 -3.64 -12.58
C SER A 32 -13.55 -3.35 -13.12
N SER A 33 -13.12 -4.12 -14.11
CA SER A 33 -11.90 -3.84 -14.87
C SER A 33 -12.09 -2.72 -15.92
N GLN A 34 -13.33 -2.40 -16.29
CA GLN A 34 -13.65 -1.36 -17.26
C GLN A 34 -13.54 0.03 -16.62
N ALA A 35 -12.93 0.97 -17.35
CA ALA A 35 -12.84 2.35 -16.93
C ALA A 35 -14.11 3.11 -17.33
N SER A 36 -14.60 3.94 -16.42
CA SER A 36 -15.68 4.90 -16.65
C SER A 36 -15.31 6.19 -15.90
N ASP A 37 -15.68 7.34 -16.47
CA ASP A 37 -15.36 8.66 -15.91
C ASP A 37 -16.01 8.90 -14.52
N GLN A 38 -17.05 8.14 -14.20
CA GLN A 38 -17.76 8.21 -12.93
C GLN A 38 -17.22 7.25 -11.86
N ASN A 39 -16.35 6.32 -12.26
CA ASN A 39 -15.82 5.31 -11.36
C ASN A 39 -14.56 5.79 -10.64
N GLU A 40 -14.44 5.39 -9.39
CA GLU A 40 -13.25 5.66 -8.61
C GLU A 40 -12.15 4.66 -8.94
N ALA A 41 -10.90 5.10 -8.95
CA ALA A 41 -9.77 4.22 -9.20
C ALA A 41 -9.32 3.55 -7.90
N TRP A 42 -9.27 2.22 -7.89
CA TRP A 42 -8.90 1.42 -6.72
C TRP A 42 -7.75 0.45 -7.04
N LEU A 43 -7.07 0.01 -6.00
CA LEU A 43 -6.06 -1.03 -6.03
C LEU A 43 -6.48 -2.13 -5.05
N ILE A 44 -6.59 -3.37 -5.52
CA ILE A 44 -6.86 -4.54 -4.68
C ILE A 44 -5.57 -5.32 -4.50
N LYS A 45 -5.14 -5.52 -3.26
CA LYS A 45 -4.02 -6.37 -2.86
C LYS A 45 -4.54 -7.76 -2.47
N PHE A 46 -3.85 -8.79 -2.93
CA PHE A 46 -4.08 -10.20 -2.60
C PHE A 46 -2.79 -10.79 -2.02
N PRO A 47 -2.87 -11.79 -1.13
CA PRO A 47 -1.69 -12.47 -0.62
C PRO A 47 -0.88 -13.08 -1.78
N ALA A 48 0.44 -12.89 -1.77
CA ALA A 48 1.31 -13.59 -2.71
C ALA A 48 1.45 -15.07 -2.33
N GLN A 49 1.94 -15.90 -3.26
CA GLN A 49 2.06 -17.35 -3.09
C GLN A 49 2.88 -17.78 -1.85
N GLN A 50 3.83 -16.96 -1.40
CA GLN A 50 4.71 -17.24 -0.26
C GLN A 50 4.40 -16.37 0.97
N GLU A 51 3.25 -15.69 0.98
CA GLU A 51 2.84 -14.84 2.09
C GLU A 51 1.81 -15.52 2.99
N HIS A 52 1.76 -15.07 4.24
CA HIS A 52 0.74 -15.55 5.16
C HIS A 52 -0.66 -15.06 4.72
N PRO A 53 -1.71 -15.89 4.79
CA PRO A 53 -3.07 -15.49 4.39
C PRO A 53 -3.59 -14.23 5.10
N GLU A 54 -3.11 -13.97 6.31
CA GLU A 54 -3.52 -12.82 7.14
C GLU A 54 -2.90 -11.49 6.70
N VAL A 55 -1.99 -11.45 5.72
CA VAL A 55 -1.32 -10.20 5.31
C VAL A 55 -2.32 -9.09 4.94
N CYS A 56 -3.43 -9.44 4.30
CA CYS A 56 -4.48 -8.47 3.97
C CYS A 56 -5.26 -7.99 5.20
N ALA A 57 -5.45 -8.84 6.22
CA ALA A 57 -6.07 -8.44 7.48
C ALA A 57 -5.15 -7.49 8.26
N ILE A 58 -3.85 -7.76 8.25
CA ILE A 58 -2.83 -6.89 8.86
C ILE A 58 -2.84 -5.50 8.20
N GLU A 59 -2.90 -5.42 6.87
CA GLU A 59 -3.03 -4.15 6.14
C GLU A 59 -4.30 -3.38 6.52
N ALA A 60 -5.43 -4.09 6.71
CA ALA A 60 -6.67 -3.47 7.18
C ALA A 60 -6.55 -2.89 8.61
N VAL A 61 -5.89 -3.61 9.52
CA VAL A 61 -5.60 -3.12 10.87
C VAL A 61 -4.70 -1.88 10.82
N TYR A 62 -3.63 -1.89 10.00
CA TYR A 62 -2.78 -0.71 9.85
C TYR A 62 -3.54 0.50 9.30
N ALA A 63 -4.42 0.30 8.31
CA ALA A 63 -5.25 1.38 7.79
C ALA A 63 -6.14 1.99 8.88
N GLU A 64 -6.69 1.16 9.78
CA GLU A 64 -7.48 1.66 10.91
C GLU A 64 -6.62 2.38 11.96
N CYS A 65 -5.43 1.86 12.27
CA CYS A 65 -4.48 2.55 13.15
C CYS A 65 -4.11 3.94 12.62
N LEU A 66 -3.90 4.09 11.31
CA LEU A 66 -3.61 5.39 10.71
C LEU A 66 -4.77 6.38 10.89
N ARG A 67 -6.01 5.94 10.73
CA ARG A 67 -7.22 6.76 10.98
C ARG A 67 -7.31 7.19 12.43
N LEU A 68 -7.09 6.26 13.37
CA LEU A 68 -7.09 6.56 14.80
C LEU A 68 -6.01 7.58 15.19
N CYS A 69 -4.86 7.54 14.50
CA CYS A 69 -3.78 8.51 14.66
C CYS A 69 -4.00 9.83 13.88
N ALA A 70 -5.16 10.02 13.25
CA ALA A 70 -5.47 11.18 12.40
C ALA A 70 -4.46 11.42 11.26
N ILE A 71 -3.84 10.34 10.76
CA ILE A 71 -2.98 10.38 9.57
C ILE A 71 -3.87 10.23 8.34
N GLU A 72 -3.73 11.14 7.37
CA GLU A 72 -4.48 11.09 6.12
C GLU A 72 -4.30 9.72 5.44
N THR A 73 -5.41 8.99 5.33
CA THR A 73 -5.43 7.62 4.83
C THR A 73 -6.51 7.51 3.77
N PRO A 74 -6.19 6.99 2.56
CA PRO A 74 -7.20 6.76 1.53
C PRO A 74 -8.33 5.85 2.02
N ASP A 75 -9.47 5.89 1.34
CA ASP A 75 -10.56 4.95 1.60
C ASP A 75 -10.07 3.51 1.41
N THR A 76 -10.40 2.62 2.35
CA THR A 76 -10.02 1.20 2.29
C THR A 76 -11.19 0.28 2.53
N HIS A 77 -11.13 -0.92 1.95
CA HIS A 77 -12.08 -2.00 2.19
C HIS A 77 -11.35 -3.32 2.38
N PHE A 78 -11.95 -4.19 3.19
CA PHE A 78 -11.46 -5.54 3.44
C PHE A 78 -12.54 -6.53 3.02
N PHE A 79 -12.13 -7.57 2.29
CA PHE A 79 -13.03 -8.58 1.75
C PHE A 79 -12.58 -9.96 2.15
N ASN A 80 -13.54 -10.78 2.59
CA ASN A 80 -13.37 -12.22 2.68
C ASN A 80 -13.67 -12.84 1.32
N LEU A 81 -12.74 -13.62 0.81
CA LEU A 81 -12.88 -14.36 -0.45
C LEU A 81 -13.18 -15.84 -0.16
N PRO A 82 -13.67 -16.60 -1.15
CA PRO A 82 -13.77 -18.05 -1.04
C PRO A 82 -12.42 -18.68 -0.65
N ASN A 83 -12.48 -19.87 -0.04
CA ASN A 83 -11.31 -20.66 0.38
C ASN A 83 -10.46 -20.01 1.48
N GLY A 84 -11.03 -19.10 2.28
CA GLY A 84 -10.34 -18.46 3.40
C GLY A 84 -9.29 -17.44 2.98
N LEU A 85 -9.28 -17.05 1.71
CA LEU A 85 -8.45 -15.95 1.22
C LEU A 85 -9.07 -14.61 1.61
N MET A 86 -8.25 -13.58 1.62
CA MET A 86 -8.66 -12.23 1.96
C MET A 86 -8.10 -11.27 0.91
N ALA A 87 -8.79 -10.15 0.71
CA ALA A 87 -8.31 -9.06 -0.13
C ALA A 87 -8.45 -7.73 0.60
N PHE A 88 -7.47 -6.87 0.37
CA PHE A 88 -7.46 -5.51 0.89
C PHE A 88 -7.47 -4.54 -0.28
N ALA A 89 -8.46 -3.65 -0.33
CA ALA A 89 -8.55 -2.62 -1.34
C ALA A 89 -8.27 -1.25 -0.74
N SER A 90 -7.52 -0.42 -1.47
CA SER A 90 -7.39 1.00 -1.18
C SER A 90 -7.70 1.82 -2.41
N LYS A 91 -8.36 2.96 -2.21
CA LYS A 91 -8.52 3.96 -3.24
C LYS A 91 -7.16 4.51 -3.66
N ARG A 92 -7.00 4.74 -4.95
CA ARG A 92 -5.71 5.19 -5.50
C ARG A 92 -5.50 6.66 -5.25
N PHE A 93 -4.45 6.97 -4.52
CA PHE A 93 -4.01 8.34 -4.25
C PHE A 93 -3.37 9.03 -5.47
N ASP A 94 -2.96 8.27 -6.51
CA ASP A 94 -2.40 8.83 -7.75
C ASP A 94 -3.50 9.30 -8.75
N ARG A 95 -4.74 9.48 -8.28
CA ARG A 95 -5.89 9.91 -9.08
C ARG A 95 -6.69 10.98 -8.36
N GLN A 96 -6.95 12.08 -9.05
CA GLN A 96 -7.77 13.19 -8.57
C GLN A 96 -8.52 13.83 -9.74
N ASN A 97 -9.83 14.01 -9.61
CA ASN A 97 -10.70 14.60 -10.64
C ASN A 97 -10.50 13.99 -12.05
N GLY A 98 -10.42 12.66 -12.13
CA GLY A 98 -10.17 11.95 -13.40
C GLY A 98 -8.72 12.03 -13.91
N MET A 99 -7.89 12.91 -13.35
CA MET A 99 -6.50 13.08 -13.76
C MET A 99 -5.54 12.19 -12.98
N ARG A 100 -4.44 11.81 -13.63
CA ARG A 100 -3.32 11.10 -13.00
C ARG A 100 -2.36 12.10 -12.37
N ILE A 101 -2.17 11.98 -11.06
CA ILE A 101 -1.11 12.68 -10.35
C ILE A 101 0.22 11.95 -10.61
N ARG A 102 1.28 12.70 -10.93
CA ARG A 102 2.62 12.15 -11.13
C ARG A 102 3.20 11.79 -9.77
N MET A 103 3.41 10.50 -9.54
CA MET A 103 4.04 9.97 -8.32
C MET A 103 5.37 9.32 -8.66
N GLN A 104 6.37 9.52 -7.81
CA GLN A 104 7.70 8.92 -7.94
C GLN A 104 8.10 8.31 -6.60
N SER A 105 8.60 7.08 -6.61
CA SER A 105 9.13 6.46 -5.39
C SER A 105 10.47 7.08 -5.01
N LEU A 106 10.81 7.03 -3.73
CA LEU A 106 12.10 7.57 -3.25
C LEU A 106 13.29 6.82 -3.88
N ALA A 107 13.20 5.50 -4.04
CA ALA A 107 14.23 4.71 -4.71
C ALA A 107 14.45 5.16 -6.17
N ALA A 108 13.37 5.49 -6.90
CA ALA A 108 13.47 6.02 -8.26
C ALA A 108 14.03 7.45 -8.29
N TYR A 109 13.80 8.24 -7.24
CA TYR A 109 14.37 9.58 -7.11
C TYR A 109 15.87 9.55 -6.79
N THR A 110 16.31 8.69 -5.87
CA THR A 110 17.70 8.60 -5.43
C THR A 110 18.56 7.64 -6.25
N GLY A 111 17.95 6.85 -7.14
CA GLY A 111 18.63 5.76 -7.85
C GLY A 111 19.00 4.58 -6.96
N ALA A 112 18.40 4.44 -5.78
CA ALA A 112 18.70 3.35 -4.85
C ALA A 112 18.11 2.02 -5.35
N ASP A 113 18.85 0.92 -5.19
CA ASP A 113 18.35 -0.41 -5.51
C ASP A 113 17.41 -0.91 -4.40
N TYR A 114 16.10 -0.88 -4.68
CA TYR A 114 15.06 -1.33 -3.75
C TYR A 114 15.11 -2.82 -3.43
N LYS A 115 15.87 -3.63 -4.18
CA LYS A 115 16.04 -5.06 -3.92
C LYS A 115 17.10 -5.34 -2.86
N VAL A 116 18.00 -4.40 -2.61
CA VAL A 116 19.11 -4.54 -1.66
C VAL A 116 18.74 -3.85 -0.35
N PRO A 117 18.60 -4.57 0.78
CA PRO A 117 18.36 -3.97 2.07
C PRO A 117 19.48 -2.99 2.44
N GLY A 118 19.12 -1.81 2.96
CA GLY A 118 20.09 -0.79 3.35
C GLY A 118 20.68 0.01 2.18
N SER A 119 20.17 -0.14 0.96
CA SER A 119 20.56 0.69 -0.19
C SER A 119 20.26 2.18 -0.01
N LEU A 120 19.38 2.53 0.93
CA LEU A 120 19.08 3.89 1.34
C LEU A 120 19.19 4.03 2.86
N ASP A 121 20.15 4.83 3.32
CA ASP A 121 20.33 5.15 4.73
C ASP A 121 19.41 6.30 5.18
N TYR A 122 19.21 6.43 6.50
CA TYR A 122 18.37 7.49 7.07
C TYR A 122 18.86 8.89 6.70
N ARG A 123 20.18 9.09 6.57
CA ARG A 123 20.76 10.38 6.23
C ARG A 123 20.39 10.80 4.82
N ASN A 124 20.50 9.91 3.83
CA ASN A 124 20.12 10.19 2.45
C ASN A 124 18.59 10.30 2.31
N PHE A 125 17.83 9.50 3.07
CA PHE A 125 16.37 9.65 3.15
C PHE A 125 15.98 11.06 3.57
N LEU A 126 16.46 11.55 4.72
CA LEU A 126 16.09 12.86 5.26
C LEU A 126 16.57 14.01 4.35
N ARG A 127 17.76 13.88 3.75
CA ARG A 127 18.25 14.85 2.76
C ARG A 127 17.36 14.92 1.53
N ALA A 128 16.96 13.77 0.98
CA ALA A 128 16.05 13.72 -0.16
C ALA A 128 14.69 14.35 0.20
N THR A 129 14.13 14.03 1.38
CA THR A 129 12.89 14.67 1.86
C THR A 129 13.03 16.19 1.95
N LEU A 130 14.11 16.70 2.57
CA LEU A 130 14.37 18.14 2.69
C LEU A 130 14.47 18.82 1.31
N MET A 131 15.15 18.20 0.35
CA MET A 131 15.25 18.73 -1.01
C MET A 131 13.89 18.81 -1.72
N CYS A 132 12.99 17.85 -1.45
CA CYS A 132 11.66 17.81 -2.06
C CYS A 132 10.66 18.76 -1.40
N THR A 133 10.66 18.85 -0.06
CA THR A 133 9.66 19.65 0.67
C THR A 133 10.11 21.08 0.92
N GLN A 134 11.42 21.36 0.85
CA GLN A 134 12.03 22.64 1.23
C GLN A 134 11.58 23.12 2.62
N ASN A 135 11.18 22.19 3.48
CA ASN A 135 10.66 22.47 4.81
C ASN A 135 11.82 22.38 5.80
N VAL A 136 12.28 23.55 6.27
CA VAL A 136 13.45 23.73 7.14
C VAL A 136 13.02 23.95 8.57
#